data_AF-A0A9D8RTF4-F1
#
_entry.id   AF-A0A9D8RTF4-F1
#
_cell.length_a   1.000
_cell.length_b   1.000
_cell.length_c   1.000
_cell.angle_alpha   90.00
_cell.angle_beta   90.00
_cell.angle_gamma   90.00
#
_symmetry.space_group_name_H-M   'P 1'
#
loop_
_entity.id
_entity.type
_entity.pdbx_description
1 polymer ?
#
loop_
_entity_poly.entity_id
_entity_poly.type
_entity_poly.pdbx_seq_one_letter_code
_entity_poly.pdbx_strand_id
1 'polypeptide(L)'
;VIREANPHAIMTSYNFINGIKVCEDPMICKTIMRDEFNYKGLLMTDYGNDSVHVRELAAEHDLKMHFGDPRSVNAALEDGSLSRESVRTCVKRVLELIWKTAGKKM
;
A
#
# COMPACT_ATOMS: atom_id res chain seq x y z
N VAL A 1 -2.26 -5.29 19.05
CA VAL A 1 -1.09 -5.00 18.18
C VAL A 1 -1.24 -3.74 17.33
N ILE A 2 -2.04 -3.69 16.25
CA ILE A 2 -2.07 -2.52 15.33
C ILE A 2 -2.38 -1.21 16.08
N ARG A 3 -3.45 -1.20 16.87
CA ARG A 3 -3.88 -0.01 17.63
C ARG A 3 -2.95 0.35 18.79
N GLU A 4 -2.36 -0.64 19.43
CA GLU A 4 -1.57 -0.46 20.67
C GLU A 4 -0.09 -0.19 20.37
N ALA A 5 0.52 -1.01 19.52
CA ALA A 5 1.93 -0.92 19.17
C ALA A 5 2.21 0.05 18.00
N ASN A 6 1.19 0.35 17.18
CA ASN A 6 1.27 1.25 16.04
C ASN A 6 2.56 1.06 15.19
N PRO A 7 2.75 -0.15 14.62
CA PRO A 7 3.97 -0.48 13.90
C PRO A 7 4.15 0.45 12.70
N HIS A 8 5.39 0.81 12.38
CA HIS A 8 5.67 1.75 11.28
C HIS A 8 5.35 1.17 9.91
N ALA A 9 5.43 -0.15 9.77
CA ALA A 9 5.05 -0.86 8.57
C ALA A 9 4.45 -2.22 8.90
N ILE A 10 3.57 -2.70 8.01
CA ILE A 10 2.98 -4.03 8.02
C ILE A 10 3.19 -4.64 6.63
N MET A 11 3.57 -5.92 6.61
CA MET A 11 3.71 -6.69 5.39
C MET A 11 2.43 -7.53 5.17
N THR A 12 1.83 -7.43 3.98
CA THR A 12 0.70 -8.25 3.59
C THR A 12 1.17 -9.61 3.10
N SER A 13 0.46 -10.68 3.49
CA SER A 13 0.79 -12.05 3.09
C SER A 13 0.57 -12.33 1.59
N TYR A 14 1.14 -13.43 1.09
CA TYR A 14 0.98 -13.87 -0.30
C TYR A 14 -0.43 -14.33 -0.67
N ASN A 15 -1.13 -14.91 0.30
CA ASN A 15 -2.34 -15.69 0.02
C ASN A 15 -3.49 -14.81 -0.48
N PHE A 16 -4.50 -15.51 -0.97
CA PHE A 16 -5.79 -14.92 -1.31
C PHE A 16 -6.70 -15.04 -0.10
N ILE A 17 -7.61 -14.08 0.06
CA ILE A 17 -8.76 -14.16 0.95
C ILE A 17 -9.98 -13.96 0.06
N ASN A 18 -10.90 -14.92 0.09
CA ASN A 18 -12.11 -14.90 -0.74
C ASN A 18 -11.85 -14.64 -2.25
N GLY A 19 -10.73 -15.16 -2.77
CA GLY A 19 -10.37 -15.06 -4.18
C GLY A 19 -9.62 -13.78 -4.59
N ILE A 20 -9.35 -12.86 -3.67
CA ILE A 20 -8.57 -11.63 -3.93
C ILE A 20 -7.24 -11.71 -3.18
N LYS A 21 -6.12 -11.35 -3.82
CA LYS A 21 -4.83 -11.25 -3.12
C LYS A 21 -4.92 -10.17 -2.05
N VAL A 22 -4.38 -10.43 -0.86
CA VAL A 22 -4.51 -9.50 0.28
C VAL A 22 -4.04 -8.09 -0.06
N CYS A 23 -2.94 -7.92 -0.79
CA CYS A 23 -2.41 -6.62 -1.20
C CYS A 23 -3.24 -5.89 -2.27
N GLU A 24 -4.18 -6.56 -2.94
CA GLU A 24 -5.09 -5.98 -3.94
C GLU A 24 -6.50 -5.74 -3.37
N ASP A 25 -6.78 -6.18 -2.15
CA ASP A 25 -8.13 -6.17 -1.59
C ASP A 25 -8.43 -4.84 -0.88
N PRO A 26 -9.33 -3.99 -1.42
CA PRO A 26 -9.68 -2.71 -0.80
C PRO A 26 -10.45 -2.89 0.51
N MET A 27 -11.19 -3.99 0.70
CA MET A 27 -11.86 -4.26 1.98
C MET A 27 -10.82 -4.39 3.10
N ILE A 28 -9.71 -5.06 2.82
CA ILE A 28 -8.62 -5.22 3.79
C ILE A 28 -7.79 -3.95 3.86
N CYS A 29 -7.17 -3.55 2.74
CA CYS A 29 -6.14 -2.52 2.71
C CYS A 29 -6.67 -1.11 3.01
N LYS A 30 -7.95 -0.84 2.70
CA LYS A 30 -8.60 0.44 2.96
C LYS A 30 -9.61 0.34 4.08
N THR A 31 -10.69 -0.42 3.93
CA THR A 31 -11.81 -0.37 4.88
C THR A 31 -11.39 -0.84 6.27
N ILE A 32 -10.83 -2.04 6.42
CA ILE A 32 -10.36 -2.53 7.72
C ILE A 32 -9.15 -1.72 8.19
N MET A 33 -8.11 -1.62 7.38
CA MET A 33 -6.84 -1.06 7.85
C MET A 33 -6.90 0.46 8.05
N ARG A 34 -7.46 1.23 7.11
CA ARG A 34 -7.47 2.70 7.16
C ARG A 34 -8.70 3.26 7.83
N ASP A 35 -9.89 2.74 7.53
CA ASP A 35 -11.14 3.35 8.02
C ASP A 35 -11.48 2.83 9.43
N GLU A 36 -11.48 1.51 9.63
CA GLU A 36 -11.84 0.93 10.92
C GLU A 36 -10.69 0.99 11.93
N PHE A 37 -9.49 0.55 11.52
CA PHE A 37 -8.33 0.47 12.42
C PHE A 37 -7.55 1.78 12.51
N ASN A 38 -7.85 2.74 11.63
CA ASN A 38 -7.17 4.02 11.56
C ASN A 38 -5.64 3.89 11.44
N TYR A 39 -5.17 2.82 10.77
CA TYR A 39 -3.74 2.54 10.63
C TYR A 39 -3.07 3.53 9.67
N LYS A 40 -2.06 4.25 10.19
CA LYS A 40 -1.33 5.29 9.45
C LYS A 40 0.05 4.87 8.95
N GLY A 41 0.53 3.69 9.35
CA GLY A 41 1.81 3.18 8.87
C GLY A 41 1.75 2.66 7.43
N LEU A 42 2.90 2.20 6.94
CA LEU A 42 3.07 1.68 5.59
C LEU A 42 2.50 0.26 5.44
N LEU A 43 1.82 -0.02 4.34
CA LEU A 43 1.58 -1.39 3.87
C LEU A 43 2.58 -1.75 2.76
N MET A 44 3.29 -2.86 2.93
CA MET A 44 4.21 -3.40 1.91
C MET A 44 3.85 -4.83 1.52
N THR A 45 4.19 -5.24 0.30
CA THR A 45 3.95 -6.62 -0.11
C THR A 45 5.01 -7.50 0.52
N ASP A 46 4.67 -8.77 0.72
CA ASP A 46 5.71 -9.78 0.86
C ASP A 46 6.61 -9.82 -0.40
N TYR A 47 7.84 -10.29 -0.23
CA TYR A 47 8.94 -10.12 -1.17
C TYR A 47 8.78 -10.94 -2.45
N GLY A 48 8.46 -10.28 -3.57
CA GLY A 48 8.25 -10.96 -4.85
C GLY A 48 6.83 -11.46 -5.05
N ASN A 49 5.85 -10.86 -4.35
CA ASN A 49 4.44 -11.09 -4.63
C ASN A 49 4.09 -10.72 -6.08
N ASP A 50 3.44 -11.64 -6.79
CA ASP A 50 3.00 -11.58 -8.18
C ASP A 50 1.70 -10.78 -8.39
N SER A 51 1.27 -10.00 -7.39
CA SER A 51 0.15 -9.06 -7.49
C SER A 51 0.37 -7.97 -8.56
N VAL A 52 -0.74 -7.38 -9.02
CA VAL A 52 -0.77 -6.32 -10.02
C VAL A 52 -0.57 -4.97 -9.34
N HIS A 53 0.54 -4.30 -9.63
CA HIS A 53 0.95 -3.04 -8.98
C HIS A 53 -0.13 -1.93 -9.04
N VAL A 54 -0.85 -1.83 -10.16
CA VAL A 54 -1.96 -0.87 -10.32
C VAL A 54 -3.10 -1.15 -9.33
N ARG A 55 -3.42 -2.43 -9.10
CA ARG A 55 -4.48 -2.84 -8.16
C ARG A 55 -4.07 -2.64 -6.71
N GLU A 56 -2.81 -2.89 -6.38
CA GLU A 56 -2.24 -2.59 -5.06
C GLU A 56 -2.45 -1.10 -4.73
N LEU A 57 -2.04 -0.20 -5.63
CA LEU A 57 -2.21 1.24 -5.46
C LEU A 57 -3.68 1.65 -5.37
N ALA A 58 -4.55 1.04 -6.19
CA ALA A 58 -5.99 1.28 -6.13
C ALA A 58 -6.63 0.83 -4.79
N ALA A 59 -6.08 -0.21 -4.17
CA ALA A 59 -6.47 -0.70 -2.84
C ALA A 59 -5.87 0.10 -1.67
N GLU A 60 -5.10 1.17 -1.94
CA GLU A 60 -4.32 1.94 -0.95
C GLU A 60 -3.21 1.13 -0.25
N HIS A 61 -2.62 0.19 -0.98
CA HIS A 61 -1.41 -0.52 -0.60
C HIS A 61 -0.18 0.23 -1.14
N ASP A 62 0.82 0.45 -0.28
CA ASP A 62 1.74 1.58 -0.44
C ASP A 62 3.05 1.23 -1.17
N LEU A 63 3.57 0.01 -0.99
CA LEU A 63 4.90 -0.37 -1.46
C LEU A 63 4.94 -1.81 -1.98
N LYS A 64 5.19 -1.94 -3.29
CA LYS A 64 5.51 -3.22 -3.92
C LYS A 64 6.97 -3.59 -3.73
N MET A 65 7.22 -4.80 -3.24
CA MET A 65 8.55 -5.36 -3.02
C MET A 65 8.76 -6.60 -3.89
N HIS A 66 9.88 -6.80 -4.57
CA HIS A 66 11.07 -5.94 -4.66
C HIS A 66 11.11 -5.10 -5.95
N PHE A 67 10.30 -5.45 -6.95
CA PHE A 67 10.18 -4.70 -8.18
C PHE A 67 8.77 -4.16 -8.33
N GLY A 68 8.67 -2.84 -8.47
CA GLY A 68 7.49 -2.19 -8.99
C GLY A 68 7.36 -2.38 -10.51
N ASP A 69 6.20 -2.02 -11.04
CA ASP A 69 5.98 -1.88 -12.48
C ASP A 69 5.57 -0.43 -12.82
N PRO A 70 6.53 0.51 -12.99
CA PRO A 70 6.22 1.89 -13.32
C PRO A 70 5.56 2.05 -14.68
N ARG A 71 5.77 1.12 -15.61
CA ARG A 71 5.19 1.20 -16.96
C ARG A 71 3.68 1.02 -16.91
N SER A 72 3.19 -0.02 -16.22
CA SER A 72 1.73 -0.20 -16.06
C SER A 72 1.09 0.89 -15.21
N VAL A 73 1.77 1.39 -14.18
CA VAL A 73 1.27 2.51 -13.37
C VAL A 73 1.15 3.79 -14.19
N ASN A 74 2.14 4.13 -15.01
CA ASN A 74 2.06 5.30 -15.88
C ASN A 74 0.95 5.15 -16.92
N ALA A 75 0.81 3.99 -17.55
CA ALA A 75 -0.29 3.73 -18.49
C ALA A 75 -1.66 3.88 -17.82
N ALA A 76 -1.83 3.34 -16.61
CA ALA A 76 -3.07 3.45 -15.85
C ALA A 76 -3.39 4.89 -15.39
N LEU A 77 -2.36 5.71 -15.16
CA LEU A 77 -2.53 7.14 -14.89
C LEU A 77 -2.93 7.92 -16.15
N GLU A 78 -2.38 7.56 -17.31
CA GLU A 78 -2.68 8.17 -18.61
C GLU A 78 -4.10 7.84 -19.09
N ASP A 79 -4.53 6.59 -18.91
CA ASP A 79 -5.87 6.13 -19.31
C ASP A 79 -6.98 6.42 -18.27
N GLY A 80 -6.58 6.87 -17.07
CA GLY A 80 -7.49 7.25 -15.98
C GLY A 80 -8.04 6.10 -15.15
N SER A 81 -7.61 4.86 -15.39
CA SER A 81 -7.98 3.69 -14.56
C SER A 81 -7.36 3.71 -13.16
N LEU A 82 -6.28 4.48 -12.97
CA LEU A 82 -5.69 4.79 -11.68
C LEU A 82 -5.70 6.29 -11.42
N SER A 83 -6.20 6.71 -10.26
CA SER A 83 -6.21 8.12 -9.90
C SER A 83 -4.82 8.58 -9.42
N ARG A 84 -4.41 9.79 -9.81
CA ARG A 84 -3.17 10.41 -9.30
C ARG A 84 -3.20 10.60 -7.79
N GLU A 85 -4.38 10.77 -7.21
CA GLU A 85 -4.55 10.96 -5.77
C GLU A 85 -4.33 9.65 -4.98
N SER A 86 -4.72 8.50 -5.54
CA SER A 86 -4.38 7.18 -4.98
C SER A 86 -2.87 7.01 -4.87
N VAL A 87 -2.14 7.32 -5.94
CA VAL A 87 -0.67 7.26 -5.96
C VAL A 87 -0.05 8.23 -4.95
N ARG A 88 -0.52 9.49 -4.90
CA ARG A 88 -0.05 10.48 -3.92
C ARG A 88 -0.24 10.03 -2.48
N THR A 89 -1.39 9.43 -2.19
CA THR A 89 -1.72 8.90 -0.86
C THR A 89 -0.74 7.81 -0.45
N CYS A 90 -0.45 6.86 -1.34
CA CYS A 90 0.54 5.80 -1.09
C CYS A 90 1.95 6.36 -0.91
N VAL A 91 2.40 7.24 -1.82
CA VAL A 91 3.72 7.88 -1.76
C VAL A 91 3.91 8.67 -0.47
N LYS A 92 2.87 9.37 0.01
CA LYS A 92 2.93 10.11 1.27
C LYS A 92 3.32 9.18 2.43
N ARG A 93 2.75 7.97 2.53
CA ARG A 93 3.05 7.03 3.62
C ARG A 93 4.47 6.46 3.52
N VAL A 94 4.96 6.23 2.29
CA VAL A 94 6.37 5.88 2.06
C VAL A 94 7.30 6.99 2.54
N LEU A 95 7.01 8.24 2.19
CA LEU A 95 7.79 9.41 2.63
C LEU A 95 7.72 9.59 4.14
N GLU A 96 6.54 9.45 4.77
CA GLU A 96 6.36 9.51 6.22
C GLU A 96 7.24 8.47 6.94
N LEU A 97 7.32 7.24 6.41
CA LEU A 97 8.22 6.22 6.95
C LEU A 97 9.68 6.63 6.83
N ILE A 98 10.12 7.11 5.66
CA ILE A 98 11.50 7.57 5.42
C ILE A 98 11.86 8.72 6.38
N TRP A 99 10.96 9.70 6.54
CA TRP A 99 11.18 10.84 7.45
C TRP A 99 11.35 10.38 8.89
N LYS A 100 10.49 9.46 9.33
CA LYS A 100 10.50 8.92 10.69
C LYS A 100 11.77 8.14 10.99
N THR A 101 12.21 7.30 10.07
CA THR A 101 13.44 6.49 10.24
C THR A 101 14.71 7.32 10.08
N ALA A 102 14.66 8.44 9.33
CA ALA A 102 15.74 9.41 9.24
C ALA A 102 15.88 10.33 10.47
N GLY A 103 15.04 10.18 11.50
CA GLY A 103 15.08 10.99 12.72
C GLY A 103 14.62 12.44 12.53
N LYS A 104 13.93 12.74 11.43
CA LYS A 104 13.40 14.09 11.16
C LYS A 104 11.97 14.21 11.69
N LYS A 105 11.65 15.31 12.37
CA LYS A 105 10.27 15.67 12.70
C LYS A 105 9.60 16.28 11.46
N MET A 106 8.38 15.86 11.19
CA MET A 106 7.53 16.40 10.12
C MET A 106 6.92 17.73 10.56
#